data_AF-A0A924R610-F1
#
_entry.id   AF-A0A924R610-F1
#
_cell.length_a   1.000
_cell.length_b   1.000
_cell.length_c   1.000
_cell.angle_alpha   90.00
_cell.angle_beta   90.00
_cell.angle_gamma   90.00
#
_symmetry.space_group_name_H-M   'P 1'
#
loop_
_entity.id
_entity.type
_entity.pdbx_description
1 polymer ?
#
loop_
_entity_poly.entity_id
_entity_poly.type
_entity_poly.pdbx_seq_one_letter_code
_entity_poly.pdbx_strand_id
1 'polypeptide(L)'
;IKEKENKLGFDLYCVDINGLLDREKVYGYDDDTERFMAFQISVLEWMNKWEHLPDVIHVHDHHAALIPFMVQECFAYGKLKQIPTVLTIHNAQYQGWMAWEKAAYLPAWNTWKWGMLDWSNIVNPLACGIKCADAVNTVSPGYMLELMKDANGLESLFQTENFKCSGIINGIDYKVWNPLLDTFILDNYSLKDYTEGKALNKKKLCNDFELDITLPLFIFIGRLVQEKAADLLPEAINNALKLYEGKLNFLILGSGEPQIENALLALQNKYVGYYNSQITYNEKLSHLMYAGADFLLMPSRVEPCGLNQLYAMRYGTVPVVRRTGGLKDTVLDIDEENGFGLCFDYASLIDIDISIQRALELFNDKKKMKEIRKTMMEIDNSWTASAQQYLTLYNSVQQK
;
A
#
# COMPACT_ATOMS: atom_id res chain seq x y z
N ILE A 1 -11.87 11.78 22.67
CA ILE A 1 -11.24 13.12 22.73
C ILE A 1 -11.40 13.77 21.36
N LYS A 2 -12.02 14.96 21.25
CA LYS A 2 -12.13 15.69 19.98
C LYS A 2 -10.90 16.58 19.78
N GLU A 3 -10.28 16.49 18.60
CA GLU A 3 -9.22 17.41 18.15
C GLU A 3 -9.80 18.83 18.04
N LYS A 4 -9.08 19.86 18.50
CA LYS A 4 -9.64 21.21 18.72
C LYS A 4 -9.38 22.18 17.58
N GLU A 5 -8.31 21.98 16.82
CA GLU A 5 -7.80 22.94 15.85
C GLU A 5 -8.43 22.77 14.46
N ASN A 6 -9.07 21.63 14.20
CA ASN A 6 -9.70 21.25 12.93
C ASN A 6 -8.82 21.53 11.70
N LYS A 7 -7.50 21.37 11.84
CA LYS A 7 -6.53 21.61 10.76
C LYS A 7 -6.72 20.67 9.58
N LEU A 8 -7.33 19.50 9.83
CA LEU A 8 -7.58 18.46 8.83
C LEU A 8 -8.78 18.78 7.93
N GLY A 9 -9.62 19.75 8.30
CA GLY A 9 -10.86 20.05 7.59
C GLY A 9 -11.99 19.04 7.84
N PHE A 10 -11.81 18.14 8.81
CA PHE A 10 -12.83 17.22 9.30
C PHE A 10 -12.63 16.96 10.80
N ASP A 11 -13.71 16.58 11.48
CA ASP A 11 -13.65 16.25 12.91
C ASP A 11 -12.83 14.97 13.16
N LEU A 12 -11.74 15.09 13.92
CA LEU A 12 -10.96 13.95 14.41
C LEU A 12 -11.30 13.64 15.87
N TYR A 13 -11.65 12.38 16.13
CA TYR A 13 -11.90 11.87 17.47
C TYR A 13 -10.91 10.74 17.80
N CYS A 14 -10.19 10.87 18.91
CA CYS A 14 -9.28 9.86 19.42
C CYS A 14 -9.90 9.13 20.61
N VAL A 15 -9.81 7.80 20.63
CA VAL A 15 -10.17 6.97 21.78
C VAL A 15 -8.93 6.83 22.66
N ASP A 16 -9.10 7.14 23.94
CA ASP A 16 -8.06 7.00 24.95
C ASP A 16 -8.54 6.02 26.02
N ILE A 17 -7.78 4.94 26.19
CA ILE A 17 -8.02 3.91 27.21
C ILE A 17 -6.69 3.69 27.92
N ASN A 18 -6.56 4.29 29.10
CA ASN A 18 -5.35 4.28 29.90
C ASN A 18 -4.88 2.83 30.18
N GLY A 19 -3.59 2.59 29.96
CA GLY A 19 -2.93 1.29 30.10
C GLY A 19 -3.16 0.32 28.93
N LEU A 20 -4.01 0.67 27.95
CA LEU A 20 -4.42 -0.24 26.87
C LEU A 20 -4.04 0.28 25.48
N LEU A 21 -4.43 1.51 25.15
CA LEU A 21 -4.15 2.12 23.82
C LEU A 21 -2.95 3.08 23.83
N ASP A 22 -2.53 3.55 25.00
CA ASP A 22 -1.43 4.50 25.24
C ASP A 22 -0.07 3.80 25.40
N ARG A 23 0.33 2.98 24.41
CA ARG A 23 1.56 2.18 24.44
C ARG A 23 2.55 2.55 23.34
N GLU A 24 3.82 2.18 23.54
CA GLU A 24 4.93 2.50 22.63
C GLU A 24 4.79 1.85 21.25
N LYS A 25 4.40 0.57 21.19
CA LYS A 25 4.16 -0.14 19.92
C LYS A 25 2.69 -0.05 19.54
N VAL A 26 2.42 -0.17 18.25
CA VAL A 26 1.05 -0.26 17.75
C VAL A 26 0.51 -1.70 17.84
N TYR A 27 1.33 -2.70 17.49
CA TYR A 27 0.97 -4.11 17.41
C TYR A 27 2.01 -5.01 18.12
N GLY A 28 1.64 -6.28 18.30
CA GLY A 28 2.51 -7.35 18.77
C GLY A 28 2.52 -7.50 20.28
N TYR A 29 1.44 -7.08 20.96
CA TYR A 29 1.24 -7.38 22.38
C TYR A 29 0.37 -8.61 22.55
N ASP A 30 0.57 -9.32 23.66
CA ASP A 30 -0.20 -10.52 24.02
C ASP A 30 -1.71 -10.23 24.20
N ASP A 31 -2.05 -8.98 24.49
CA ASP A 31 -3.42 -8.49 24.71
C ASP A 31 -3.98 -7.66 23.53
N ASP A 32 -3.41 -7.81 22.32
CA ASP A 32 -3.90 -7.09 21.14
C ASP A 32 -5.39 -7.34 20.87
N THR A 33 -5.88 -8.56 21.12
CA THR A 33 -7.31 -8.88 21.01
C THR A 33 -8.15 -7.98 21.93
N GLU A 34 -7.77 -7.84 23.19
CA GLU A 34 -8.45 -7.00 24.18
C GLU A 34 -8.36 -5.53 23.80
N ARG A 35 -7.20 -5.07 23.33
CA ARG A 35 -6.97 -3.68 22.90
C ARG A 35 -7.93 -3.30 21.78
N PHE A 36 -8.01 -4.10 20.72
CA PHE A 36 -8.88 -3.81 19.57
C PHE A 36 -10.36 -4.07 19.87
N MET A 37 -10.68 -5.02 20.74
CA MET A 37 -12.05 -5.22 21.22
C MET A 37 -12.55 -4.00 22.01
N ALA A 38 -11.74 -3.53 22.97
CA ALA A 38 -12.07 -2.37 23.79
C ALA A 38 -12.20 -1.10 22.95
N PHE A 39 -11.34 -0.91 21.94
CA PHE A 39 -11.47 0.19 20.98
C PHE A 39 -12.82 0.16 20.28
N GLN A 40 -13.20 -0.97 19.67
CA GLN A 40 -14.45 -1.10 18.92
C GLN A 40 -15.69 -0.87 19.80
N ILE A 41 -15.70 -1.44 21.00
CA ILE A 41 -16.78 -1.24 21.98
C ILE A 41 -16.86 0.23 22.39
N SER A 42 -15.72 0.88 22.68
CA SER A 42 -15.68 2.28 23.11
C SER A 42 -16.18 3.22 22.02
N VAL A 43 -15.81 2.98 20.76
CA VAL A 43 -16.31 3.75 19.60
C VAL A 43 -17.81 3.62 19.47
N LEU A 44 -18.36 2.39 19.58
CA LEU A 44 -19.80 2.17 19.45
C LEU A 44 -20.60 2.73 20.64
N GLU A 45 -20.10 2.61 21.87
CA GLU A 45 -20.70 3.23 23.05
C GLU A 45 -20.79 4.75 22.91
N TRP A 46 -19.74 5.37 22.40
CA TRP A 46 -19.73 6.81 22.12
C TRP A 46 -20.70 7.17 20.99
N MET A 47 -20.65 6.46 19.86
CA MET A 47 -21.51 6.72 18.69
C MET A 47 -22.99 6.51 19.00
N ASN A 48 -23.34 5.52 19.81
CA ASN A 48 -24.71 5.25 20.26
C ASN A 48 -25.29 6.42 21.06
N LYS A 49 -24.44 7.10 21.85
CA LYS A 49 -24.80 8.31 22.61
C LYS A 49 -24.67 9.60 21.81
N TRP A 50 -24.08 9.55 20.63
CA TRP A 50 -23.90 10.73 19.79
C TRP A 50 -25.24 11.21 19.23
N GLU A 51 -25.49 12.51 19.31
CA GLU A 51 -26.72 13.12 18.79
C GLU A 51 -26.75 13.10 17.25
N HIS A 52 -25.59 13.26 16.63
CA HIS A 52 -25.42 13.20 15.18
C HIS A 52 -25.05 11.78 14.77
N LEU A 53 -26.03 11.00 14.31
CA LEU A 53 -25.75 9.68 13.73
C LEU A 53 -25.07 9.85 12.36
N PRO A 54 -24.03 9.06 12.04
CA PRO A 54 -23.41 9.09 10.72
C PRO A 54 -24.31 8.44 9.67
N ASP A 55 -24.14 8.83 8.41
CA ASP A 55 -24.86 8.20 7.29
C ASP A 55 -24.24 6.85 6.87
N VAL A 56 -22.97 6.61 7.19
CA VAL A 56 -22.23 5.35 6.95
C VAL A 56 -21.20 5.15 8.05
N ILE A 57 -21.01 3.91 8.51
CA ILE A 57 -19.89 3.50 9.37
C ILE A 57 -18.88 2.74 8.50
N HIS A 58 -17.75 3.37 8.18
CA HIS A 58 -16.67 2.72 7.42
C HIS A 58 -15.56 2.27 8.38
N VAL A 59 -15.28 0.97 8.39
CA VAL A 59 -14.26 0.33 9.22
C VAL A 59 -13.13 -0.24 8.37
N HIS A 60 -11.94 -0.35 8.98
CA HIS A 60 -10.74 -0.77 8.29
C HIS A 60 -10.07 -1.95 9.01
N ASP A 61 -9.83 -3.03 8.25
CA ASP A 61 -9.18 -4.27 8.69
C ASP A 61 -9.81 -4.94 9.92
N HIS A 62 -9.20 -6.05 10.35
CA HIS A 62 -9.68 -6.87 11.46
C HIS A 62 -9.79 -6.11 12.80
N HIS A 63 -9.02 -5.03 12.99
CA HIS A 63 -9.04 -4.20 14.19
C HIS A 63 -10.40 -3.56 14.47
N ALA A 64 -11.21 -3.36 13.43
CA ALA A 64 -12.53 -2.74 13.50
C ALA A 64 -13.64 -3.60 12.86
N ALA A 65 -13.33 -4.81 12.40
CA ALA A 65 -14.23 -5.65 11.61
C ALA A 65 -15.37 -6.32 12.41
N LEU A 66 -15.38 -6.23 13.75
CA LEU A 66 -16.53 -6.68 14.55
C LEU A 66 -17.61 -5.61 14.69
N ILE A 67 -17.33 -4.35 14.35
CA ILE A 67 -18.31 -3.26 14.41
C ILE A 67 -19.56 -3.56 13.58
N PRO A 68 -19.49 -4.02 12.30
CA PRO A 68 -20.68 -4.37 11.53
C PRO A 68 -21.58 -5.39 12.23
N PHE A 69 -20.98 -6.43 12.83
CA PHE A 69 -21.72 -7.43 13.60
C PHE A 69 -22.35 -6.83 14.86
N MET A 70 -21.58 -6.07 15.64
CA MET A 70 -22.07 -5.47 16.87
C MET A 70 -23.23 -4.51 16.62
N VAL A 71 -23.16 -3.68 15.57
CA VAL A 71 -24.24 -2.77 15.18
C VAL A 71 -25.54 -3.53 14.85
N GLN A 72 -25.43 -4.69 14.21
CA GLN A 72 -26.59 -5.47 13.75
C GLN A 72 -27.20 -6.34 14.85
N GLU A 73 -26.36 -6.96 15.70
CA GLU A 73 -26.74 -8.10 16.53
C GLU A 73 -26.55 -7.88 18.04
N CYS A 74 -25.79 -6.86 18.49
CA CYS A 74 -25.73 -6.52 19.91
C CYS A 74 -26.95 -5.68 20.32
N PHE A 75 -27.58 -6.05 21.44
CA PHE A 75 -28.80 -5.40 21.91
C PHE A 75 -28.58 -3.94 22.34
N ALA A 76 -27.35 -3.59 22.74
CA ALA A 76 -26.98 -2.24 23.19
C ALA A 76 -27.02 -1.19 22.07
N TYR A 77 -26.84 -1.60 20.81
CA TYR A 77 -26.59 -0.68 19.69
C TYR A 77 -27.77 -0.58 18.72
N GLY A 78 -28.99 -0.85 19.18
CA GLY A 78 -30.20 -0.81 18.34
C GLY A 78 -30.42 0.52 17.60
N LYS A 79 -29.94 1.65 18.15
CA LYS A 79 -30.00 2.97 17.49
C LYS A 79 -29.14 3.05 16.22
N LEU A 80 -28.05 2.28 16.17
CA LEU A 80 -27.11 2.26 15.05
C LEU A 80 -27.50 1.23 13.98
N LYS A 81 -28.46 0.34 14.26
CA LYS A 81 -28.78 -0.84 13.45
C LYS A 81 -29.14 -0.54 11.98
N GLN A 82 -29.68 0.65 11.71
CA GLN A 82 -30.06 1.07 10.35
C GLN A 82 -28.95 1.82 9.61
N ILE A 83 -27.82 2.07 10.26
CA ILE A 83 -26.69 2.77 9.64
C ILE A 83 -25.89 1.74 8.83
N PRO A 84 -25.74 1.92 7.51
CA PRO A 84 -24.97 1.00 6.70
C PRO A 84 -23.49 1.01 7.09
N THR A 85 -22.86 -0.13 6.93
CA THR A 85 -21.48 -0.42 7.31
C THR A 85 -20.66 -0.82 6.09
N VAL A 86 -19.46 -0.25 5.97
CA VAL A 86 -18.50 -0.58 4.90
C VAL A 86 -17.23 -1.10 5.55
N LEU A 87 -16.60 -2.13 4.97
CA LEU A 87 -15.32 -2.65 5.40
C LEU A 87 -14.27 -2.50 4.29
N THR A 88 -13.20 -1.74 4.54
CA THR A 88 -11.98 -1.78 3.73
C THR A 88 -11.00 -2.79 4.30
N ILE A 89 -10.46 -3.65 3.43
CA ILE A 89 -9.40 -4.61 3.74
C ILE A 89 -8.11 -4.15 3.06
N HIS A 90 -7.08 -3.80 3.83
CA HIS A 90 -5.77 -3.43 3.29
C HIS A 90 -4.85 -4.65 3.16
N ASN A 91 -5.03 -5.66 4.03
CA ASN A 91 -4.28 -6.90 3.97
C ASN A 91 -5.05 -8.06 4.63
N ALA A 92 -5.53 -9.01 3.82
CA ALA A 92 -6.30 -10.15 4.31
C ALA A 92 -5.46 -11.25 5.00
N GLN A 93 -4.12 -11.11 5.02
CA GLN A 93 -3.26 -12.02 5.77
C GLN A 93 -3.44 -11.84 7.29
N TYR A 94 -3.82 -10.64 7.74
CA TYR A 94 -4.06 -10.34 9.15
C TYR A 94 -5.56 -10.30 9.46
N GLN A 95 -6.06 -11.35 10.12
CA GLN A 95 -7.51 -11.58 10.27
C GLN A 95 -8.03 -11.40 11.71
N GLY A 96 -7.15 -11.22 12.69
CA GLY A 96 -7.52 -10.99 14.09
C GLY A 96 -8.06 -12.20 14.83
N TRP A 97 -7.69 -13.42 14.43
CA TRP A 97 -8.20 -14.66 15.02
C TRP A 97 -8.12 -14.66 16.54
N MET A 98 -9.21 -15.07 17.20
CA MET A 98 -9.28 -15.15 18.65
C MET A 98 -10.10 -16.36 19.11
N ALA A 99 -9.71 -16.93 20.26
CA ALA A 99 -10.45 -18.03 20.87
C ALA A 99 -11.87 -17.61 21.25
N TRP A 100 -12.81 -18.55 21.20
CA TRP A 100 -14.22 -18.31 21.52
C TRP A 100 -14.48 -17.73 22.91
N GLU A 101 -13.62 -18.03 23.89
CA GLU A 101 -13.68 -17.41 25.23
C GLU A 101 -13.60 -15.88 25.18
N LYS A 102 -12.88 -15.31 24.20
CA LYS A 102 -12.75 -13.85 24.01
C LYS A 102 -14.04 -13.21 23.49
N ALA A 103 -14.97 -14.00 22.93
CA ALA A 103 -16.30 -13.50 22.57
C ALA A 103 -17.12 -13.06 23.79
N ALA A 104 -16.73 -13.47 25.00
CA ALA A 104 -17.34 -12.99 26.25
C ALA A 104 -17.10 -11.49 26.50
N TYR A 105 -16.14 -10.86 25.81
CA TYR A 105 -15.93 -9.41 25.87
C TYR A 105 -16.95 -8.62 25.05
N LEU A 106 -17.66 -9.26 24.11
CA LEU A 106 -18.67 -8.59 23.31
C LEU A 106 -19.87 -8.18 24.18
N PRO A 107 -20.49 -7.02 23.93
CA PRO A 107 -21.77 -6.66 24.53
C PRO A 107 -22.83 -7.72 24.24
N ALA A 108 -23.82 -7.90 25.12
CA ALA A 108 -24.87 -8.90 24.95
C ALA A 108 -25.50 -8.86 23.55
N TRP A 109 -25.55 -10.01 22.90
CA TRP A 109 -25.90 -10.14 21.48
C TRP A 109 -26.80 -11.36 21.22
N ASN A 110 -27.41 -11.40 20.03
CA ASN A 110 -28.27 -12.50 19.62
C ASN A 110 -27.47 -13.79 19.36
N THR A 111 -27.40 -14.67 20.35
CA THR A 111 -26.57 -15.90 20.31
C THR A 111 -26.90 -16.85 19.16
N TRP A 112 -28.09 -16.76 18.55
CA TRP A 112 -28.44 -17.52 17.33
C TRP A 112 -27.59 -17.14 16.11
N LYS A 113 -26.91 -15.99 16.16
CA LYS A 113 -26.07 -15.44 15.09
C LYS A 113 -24.59 -15.80 15.21
N TRP A 114 -24.26 -16.74 16.08
CA TRP A 114 -22.87 -17.15 16.36
C TRP A 114 -22.08 -17.53 15.09
N GLY A 115 -22.73 -18.09 14.06
CA GLY A 115 -22.10 -18.45 12.79
C GLY A 115 -21.55 -17.26 11.98
N MET A 116 -21.93 -16.02 12.33
CA MET A 116 -21.32 -14.81 11.77
C MET A 116 -19.91 -14.58 12.33
N LEU A 117 -19.67 -14.93 13.60
CA LEU A 117 -18.37 -14.83 14.25
C LEU A 117 -17.45 -16.01 13.91
N ASP A 118 -18.03 -17.21 13.75
CA ASP A 118 -17.26 -18.43 13.53
C ASP A 118 -16.60 -18.47 12.16
N TRP A 119 -15.34 -18.91 12.15
CA TRP A 119 -14.69 -19.46 10.97
C TRP A 119 -13.85 -20.67 11.40
N SER A 120 -14.33 -21.88 11.15
CA SER A 120 -13.63 -23.13 11.51
C SER A 120 -13.35 -23.29 13.02
N ASN A 121 -14.37 -23.05 13.86
CA ASN A 121 -14.31 -23.15 15.33
C ASN A 121 -13.40 -22.13 16.01
N ILE A 122 -13.03 -21.04 15.33
CA ILE A 122 -12.36 -19.88 15.92
C ILE A 122 -13.16 -18.62 15.57
N VAL A 123 -13.13 -17.60 16.43
CA VAL A 123 -13.72 -16.32 16.06
C VAL A 123 -12.76 -15.59 15.13
N ASN A 124 -13.27 -15.19 13.97
CA ASN A 124 -12.50 -14.49 12.95
C ASN A 124 -13.13 -13.11 12.68
N PRO A 125 -12.59 -12.04 13.28
CA PRO A 125 -13.06 -10.67 13.09
C PRO A 125 -13.17 -10.24 11.63
N LEU A 126 -12.16 -10.53 10.80
CA LEU A 126 -12.21 -10.12 9.40
C LEU A 126 -13.31 -10.87 8.64
N ALA A 127 -13.42 -12.18 8.81
CA ALA A 127 -14.49 -12.98 8.22
C ALA A 127 -15.89 -12.50 8.68
N CYS A 128 -16.01 -12.16 9.96
CA CYS A 128 -17.23 -11.62 10.53
C CYS A 128 -17.60 -10.28 9.88
N GLY A 129 -16.62 -9.37 9.75
CA GLY A 129 -16.82 -8.10 9.05
C GLY A 129 -17.22 -8.29 7.60
N ILE A 130 -16.62 -9.24 6.88
CA ILE A 130 -17.00 -9.55 5.49
C ILE A 130 -18.44 -10.07 5.41
N LYS A 131 -18.86 -10.96 6.30
CA LYS A 131 -20.24 -11.46 6.35
C LYS A 131 -21.25 -10.35 6.67
N CYS A 132 -20.93 -9.48 7.63
CA CYS A 132 -21.88 -8.52 8.18
C CYS A 132 -21.92 -7.19 7.43
N ALA A 133 -20.80 -6.70 6.88
CA ALA A 133 -20.78 -5.39 6.22
C ALA A 133 -21.73 -5.33 5.01
N ASP A 134 -22.31 -4.15 4.79
CA ASP A 134 -23.19 -3.86 3.67
C ASP A 134 -22.43 -3.76 2.35
N ALA A 135 -21.18 -3.31 2.39
CA ALA A 135 -20.22 -3.43 1.32
C ALA A 135 -18.81 -3.71 1.85
N VAL A 136 -18.02 -4.41 1.05
CA VAL A 136 -16.60 -4.67 1.30
C VAL A 136 -15.79 -4.11 0.15
N ASN A 137 -14.72 -3.39 0.45
CA ASN A 137 -13.73 -3.05 -0.56
C ASN A 137 -12.31 -3.44 -0.14
N THR A 138 -11.43 -3.51 -1.12
CA THR A 138 -10.00 -3.55 -0.90
C THR A 138 -9.31 -2.47 -1.71
N VAL A 139 -8.00 -2.36 -1.58
CA VAL A 139 -7.20 -1.23 -2.07
C VAL A 139 -6.81 -1.32 -3.55
N SER A 140 -7.30 -2.32 -4.29
CA SER A 140 -7.22 -2.39 -5.74
C SER A 140 -8.17 -3.45 -6.35
N PRO A 141 -8.65 -3.28 -7.60
CA PRO A 141 -9.45 -4.30 -8.29
C PRO A 141 -8.75 -5.66 -8.47
N GLY A 142 -7.49 -5.64 -8.89
CA GLY A 142 -6.65 -6.82 -9.07
C GLY A 142 -6.45 -7.57 -7.76
N TYR A 143 -6.20 -6.86 -6.65
CA TYR A 143 -6.08 -7.50 -5.35
C TYR A 143 -7.40 -8.13 -4.89
N MET A 144 -8.56 -7.52 -5.18
CA MET A 144 -9.86 -8.17 -4.91
C MET A 144 -10.00 -9.52 -5.63
N LEU A 145 -9.53 -9.61 -6.89
CA LEU A 145 -9.51 -10.87 -7.63
C LEU A 145 -8.50 -11.88 -7.08
N GLU A 146 -7.38 -11.41 -6.53
CA GLU A 146 -6.39 -12.24 -5.84
C GLU A 146 -6.95 -12.79 -4.52
N LEU A 147 -7.67 -12.00 -3.73
CA LEU A 147 -8.31 -12.43 -2.47
C LEU A 147 -9.33 -13.56 -2.67
N MET A 148 -9.95 -13.65 -3.84
CA MET A 148 -10.83 -14.78 -4.18
C MET A 148 -10.08 -16.10 -4.40
N LYS A 149 -8.74 -16.06 -4.47
CA LYS A 149 -7.89 -17.23 -4.77
C LYS A 149 -6.89 -17.51 -3.66
N ASP A 150 -6.42 -16.47 -2.97
CA ASP A 150 -5.44 -16.53 -1.89
C ASP A 150 -5.73 -15.39 -0.90
N ALA A 151 -6.41 -15.74 0.19
CA ALA A 151 -6.78 -14.84 1.28
C ALA A 151 -6.65 -15.54 2.64
N ASN A 152 -5.65 -16.42 2.76
CA ASN A 152 -5.32 -17.11 4.00
C ASN A 152 -6.56 -17.81 4.62
N GLY A 153 -7.30 -18.56 3.80
CA GLY A 153 -8.46 -19.36 4.22
C GLY A 153 -9.82 -18.66 4.12
N LEU A 154 -9.88 -17.42 3.61
CA LEU A 154 -11.13 -16.67 3.38
C LEU A 154 -11.58 -16.66 1.91
N GLU A 155 -10.92 -17.41 1.03
CA GLU A 155 -11.14 -17.37 -0.43
C GLU A 155 -12.61 -17.68 -0.77
N SER A 156 -13.16 -18.74 -0.18
CA SER A 156 -14.55 -19.14 -0.38
C SER A 156 -15.55 -18.10 0.13
N LEU A 157 -15.18 -17.35 1.19
CA LEU A 157 -15.99 -16.27 1.70
C LEU A 157 -16.03 -15.09 0.72
N PHE A 158 -14.87 -14.67 0.20
CA PHE A 158 -14.81 -13.62 -0.83
C PHE A 158 -15.57 -14.00 -2.09
N GLN A 159 -15.49 -15.27 -2.52
CA GLN A 159 -16.26 -15.77 -3.65
C GLN A 159 -17.77 -15.71 -3.40
N THR A 160 -18.22 -16.10 -2.20
CA THR A 160 -19.65 -16.11 -1.83
C THR A 160 -20.22 -14.70 -1.66
N GLU A 161 -19.43 -13.80 -1.08
CA GLU A 161 -19.82 -12.42 -0.80
C GLU A 161 -19.46 -11.45 -1.94
N ASN A 162 -19.06 -11.96 -3.11
CA ASN A 162 -18.54 -11.14 -4.22
C ASN A 162 -19.52 -10.04 -4.67
N PHE A 163 -20.83 -10.26 -4.55
CA PHE A 163 -21.85 -9.29 -4.98
C PHE A 163 -21.77 -7.93 -4.26
N LYS A 164 -21.11 -7.87 -3.09
CA LYS A 164 -20.87 -6.64 -2.32
C LYS A 164 -19.39 -6.27 -2.21
N CYS A 165 -18.52 -6.97 -2.93
CA CYS A 165 -17.07 -6.76 -2.92
C CYS A 165 -16.62 -5.86 -4.09
N SER A 166 -15.71 -4.94 -3.82
CA SER A 166 -15.11 -4.08 -4.85
C SER A 166 -13.63 -3.79 -4.57
N GLY A 167 -12.88 -3.34 -5.58
CA GLY A 167 -11.52 -2.84 -5.39
C GLY A 167 -11.46 -1.36 -5.76
N ILE A 168 -10.89 -0.54 -4.86
CA ILE A 168 -10.74 0.91 -5.05
C ILE A 168 -9.26 1.25 -4.87
N ILE A 169 -8.63 1.76 -5.93
CA ILE A 169 -7.21 2.12 -5.93
C ILE A 169 -6.98 3.28 -4.95
N ASN A 170 -5.93 3.18 -4.13
CA ASN A 170 -5.54 4.27 -3.23
C ASN A 170 -5.08 5.51 -4.01
N GLY A 171 -5.38 6.69 -3.46
CA GLY A 171 -4.77 7.93 -3.94
C GLY A 171 -3.45 8.24 -3.23
N ILE A 172 -2.69 9.17 -3.79
CA ILE A 172 -1.54 9.80 -3.13
C ILE A 172 -1.80 11.27 -2.86
N ASP A 173 -1.16 11.82 -1.82
CA ASP A 173 -1.27 13.23 -1.48
C ASP A 173 -0.38 14.09 -2.38
N TYR A 174 -0.99 14.84 -3.31
CA TYR A 174 -0.31 15.74 -4.24
C TYR A 174 0.20 17.04 -3.59
N LYS A 175 -0.03 17.27 -2.30
CA LYS A 175 0.66 18.32 -1.55
C LYS A 175 2.04 17.87 -1.08
N VAL A 176 2.17 16.59 -0.75
CA VAL A 176 3.43 15.98 -0.30
C VAL A 176 4.25 15.49 -1.49
N TRP A 177 3.60 14.74 -2.40
CA TRP A 177 4.24 14.09 -3.54
C TRP A 177 4.02 14.91 -4.81
N ASN A 178 4.83 15.96 -4.96
CA ASN A 178 4.67 16.90 -6.05
C ASN A 178 6.01 17.49 -6.50
N PRO A 179 6.56 17.07 -7.65
CA PRO A 179 7.86 17.55 -8.10
C PRO A 179 7.92 19.08 -8.27
N LEU A 180 6.78 19.76 -8.42
CA LEU A 180 6.73 21.22 -8.55
C LEU A 180 6.94 21.96 -7.22
N LEU A 181 6.59 21.35 -6.08
CA LEU A 181 6.55 22.02 -4.76
C LEU A 181 7.39 21.31 -3.69
N ASP A 182 7.90 20.12 -4.00
CA ASP A 182 8.61 19.26 -3.07
C ASP A 182 9.92 19.90 -2.59
N THR A 183 10.01 20.15 -1.30
CA THR A 183 11.18 20.79 -0.67
C THR A 183 12.34 19.83 -0.41
N PHE A 184 12.16 18.52 -0.65
CA PHE A 184 13.19 17.51 -0.44
C PHE A 184 14.08 17.27 -1.67
N ILE A 185 13.65 17.75 -2.84
CA ILE A 185 14.37 17.58 -4.10
C ILE A 185 15.21 18.82 -4.41
N LEU A 186 16.27 18.67 -5.21
CA LEU A 186 17.19 19.76 -5.50
C LEU A 186 16.56 20.79 -6.43
N ASP A 187 15.88 20.31 -7.47
CA ASP A 187 15.29 21.13 -8.52
C ASP A 187 13.83 20.72 -8.70
N ASN A 188 12.93 21.68 -8.56
CA ASN A 188 11.50 21.46 -8.75
C ASN A 188 11.17 21.51 -10.24
N TYR A 189 10.24 20.65 -10.67
CA TYR A 189 9.86 20.56 -12.07
C TYR A 189 8.40 20.15 -12.26
N SER A 190 7.93 20.32 -13.49
CA SER A 190 6.57 20.09 -13.95
C SER A 190 6.56 19.26 -15.23
N LEU A 191 5.37 19.04 -15.79
CA LEU A 191 5.23 18.43 -17.13
C LEU A 191 5.93 19.20 -18.26
N LYS A 192 6.30 20.47 -18.04
CA LYS A 192 6.94 21.31 -19.08
C LYS A 192 8.46 21.14 -19.15
N ASP A 193 9.10 20.78 -18.03
CA ASP A 193 10.55 20.85 -17.79
C ASP A 193 11.07 19.63 -17.00
N TYR A 194 10.29 18.54 -16.93
CA TYR A 194 10.70 17.31 -16.24
C TYR A 194 11.98 16.69 -16.77
N THR A 195 12.37 16.95 -18.04
CA THR A 195 13.61 16.38 -18.58
C THR A 195 14.82 17.00 -17.89
N GLU A 196 14.85 18.32 -17.80
CA GLU A 196 15.91 19.10 -17.16
C GLU A 196 15.90 18.90 -15.64
N GLY A 197 14.72 19.01 -15.01
CA GLY A 197 14.59 18.85 -13.56
C GLY A 197 14.99 17.47 -13.07
N LYS A 198 14.58 16.39 -13.77
CA LYS A 198 15.05 15.03 -13.43
C LYS A 198 16.55 14.88 -13.62
N ALA A 199 17.14 15.46 -14.67
CA ALA A 199 18.58 15.38 -14.90
C ALA A 199 19.39 16.05 -13.77
N LEU A 200 18.93 17.19 -13.24
CA LEU A 200 19.55 17.86 -12.09
C LEU A 200 19.43 17.04 -10.80
N ASN A 201 18.25 16.48 -10.52
CA ASN A 201 18.07 15.60 -9.38
C ASN A 201 18.89 14.29 -9.49
N LYS A 202 18.99 13.71 -10.69
CA LYS A 202 19.86 12.57 -10.97
C LYS A 202 21.32 12.90 -10.69
N LYS A 203 21.78 14.06 -11.17
CA LYS A 203 23.15 14.55 -10.90
C LYS A 203 23.44 14.64 -9.41
N LYS A 204 22.48 15.15 -8.63
CA LYS A 204 22.60 15.22 -7.16
C LYS A 204 22.79 13.83 -6.56
N LEU A 205 21.90 12.87 -6.88
CA LEU A 205 22.01 11.50 -6.39
C LEU A 205 23.32 10.84 -6.79
N CYS A 206 23.69 10.92 -8.06
CA CYS A 206 24.90 10.31 -8.56
C CYS A 206 26.16 10.90 -7.89
N ASN A 207 26.19 12.21 -7.61
CA ASN A 207 27.28 12.81 -6.87
C ASN A 207 27.29 12.38 -5.39
N ASP A 208 26.13 12.33 -4.72
CA ASP A 208 26.02 11.98 -3.30
C ASP A 208 26.45 10.53 -3.01
N PHE A 209 26.20 9.63 -3.96
CA PHE A 209 26.44 8.19 -3.82
C PHE A 209 27.56 7.66 -4.72
N GLU A 210 28.32 8.57 -5.34
CA GLU A 210 29.45 8.26 -6.23
C GLU A 210 29.07 7.31 -7.37
N LEU A 211 27.88 7.51 -7.98
CA LEU A 211 27.38 6.73 -9.10
C LEU A 211 27.65 7.41 -10.45
N ASP A 212 27.77 6.65 -11.54
CA ASP A 212 27.97 7.22 -12.88
C ASP A 212 26.69 7.84 -13.46
N ILE A 213 26.64 9.17 -13.53
CA ILE A 213 25.48 9.92 -14.03
C ILE A 213 25.05 9.54 -15.47
N THR A 214 25.97 9.04 -16.30
CA THR A 214 25.69 8.73 -17.71
C THR A 214 24.85 7.46 -17.88
N LEU A 215 24.80 6.61 -16.86
CA LEU A 215 24.14 5.30 -16.89
C LEU A 215 22.72 5.37 -16.32
N PRO A 216 21.79 4.50 -16.76
CA PRO A 216 20.46 4.40 -16.17
C PRO A 216 20.55 4.07 -14.68
N LEU A 217 19.76 4.79 -13.87
CA LEU A 217 19.68 4.57 -12.42
C LEU A 217 18.39 3.81 -12.06
N PHE A 218 18.55 2.59 -11.59
CA PHE A 218 17.50 1.78 -10.99
C PHE A 218 17.47 2.02 -9.48
N ILE A 219 16.27 2.19 -8.93
CA ILE A 219 16.08 2.33 -7.50
C ILE A 219 15.15 1.26 -6.94
N PHE A 220 15.35 0.92 -5.67
CA PHE A 220 14.37 0.21 -4.85
C PHE A 220 14.18 1.01 -3.56
N ILE A 221 12.92 1.20 -3.18
CA ILE A 221 12.54 1.86 -1.92
C ILE A 221 11.51 0.96 -1.24
N GLY A 222 11.76 0.55 0.00
CA GLY A 222 10.75 -0.21 0.77
C GLY A 222 11.33 -1.11 1.86
N ARG A 223 10.45 -1.88 2.50
CA ARG A 223 10.86 -2.89 3.49
C ARG A 223 11.67 -4.00 2.81
N LEU A 224 12.78 -4.38 3.42
CA LEU A 224 13.65 -5.46 2.95
C LEU A 224 13.17 -6.80 3.53
N VAL A 225 12.03 -7.26 3.03
CA VAL A 225 11.36 -8.50 3.48
C VAL A 225 10.93 -9.36 2.29
N GLN A 226 10.67 -10.64 2.52
CA GLN A 226 10.29 -11.60 1.46
C GLN A 226 9.02 -11.20 0.69
N GLU A 227 8.04 -10.54 1.32
CA GLU A 227 6.83 -10.05 0.61
C GLU A 227 7.18 -9.08 -0.53
N LYS A 228 8.26 -8.31 -0.38
CA LYS A 228 8.77 -7.37 -1.39
C LYS A 228 9.76 -7.99 -2.36
N ALA A 229 9.96 -9.31 -2.27
CA ALA A 229 11.01 -10.05 -2.96
C ALA A 229 12.41 -9.44 -2.78
N ALA A 230 12.64 -8.81 -1.62
CA ALA A 230 13.90 -8.16 -1.33
C ALA A 230 15.07 -9.16 -1.23
N ASP A 231 14.77 -10.42 -0.92
CA ASP A 231 15.70 -11.56 -0.92
C ASP A 231 16.31 -11.82 -2.31
N LEU A 232 15.62 -11.46 -3.39
CA LEU A 232 16.14 -11.62 -4.76
C LEU A 232 17.07 -10.48 -5.18
N LEU A 233 16.98 -9.30 -4.53
CA LEU A 233 17.70 -8.10 -4.95
C LEU A 233 19.23 -8.29 -4.96
N PRO A 234 19.89 -8.88 -3.94
CA PRO A 234 21.34 -9.00 -3.96
C PRO A 234 21.85 -9.81 -5.16
N GLU A 235 21.19 -10.92 -5.47
CA GLU A 235 21.59 -11.79 -6.58
C GLU A 235 21.25 -11.16 -7.93
N ALA A 236 20.04 -10.60 -8.08
CA ALA A 236 19.63 -9.91 -9.31
C ALA A 236 20.57 -8.75 -9.65
N ILE A 237 20.89 -7.90 -8.66
CA ILE A 237 21.81 -6.76 -8.85
C ILE A 237 23.22 -7.25 -9.22
N ASN A 238 23.73 -8.28 -8.52
CA ASN A 238 25.03 -8.86 -8.84
C ASN A 238 25.07 -9.48 -10.24
N ASN A 239 23.99 -10.13 -10.68
CA ASN A 239 23.89 -10.71 -12.02
C ASN A 239 23.84 -9.61 -13.08
N ALA A 240 22.97 -8.61 -12.91
CA ALA A 240 22.85 -7.48 -13.82
C ALA A 240 24.19 -6.70 -13.96
N LEU A 241 24.86 -6.39 -12.86
CA LEU A 241 26.15 -5.67 -12.91
C LEU A 241 27.26 -6.46 -13.59
N LYS A 242 27.26 -7.80 -13.47
CA LYS A 242 28.20 -8.67 -14.20
C LYS A 242 27.86 -8.77 -15.68
N LEU A 243 26.59 -9.03 -16.00
CA LEU A 243 26.13 -9.28 -17.36
C LEU A 243 26.25 -8.05 -18.25
N TYR A 244 25.93 -6.87 -17.69
CA TYR A 244 25.96 -5.61 -18.42
C TYR A 244 27.23 -4.80 -18.18
N GLU A 245 28.23 -5.37 -17.47
CA GLU A 245 29.59 -4.82 -17.33
C GLU A 245 29.63 -3.32 -16.95
N GLY A 246 28.87 -2.90 -15.94
CA GLY A 246 28.85 -1.50 -15.50
C GLY A 246 28.14 -0.53 -16.45
N LYS A 247 27.07 -0.98 -17.14
CA LYS A 247 26.19 -0.13 -17.97
C LYS A 247 24.93 0.37 -17.24
N LEU A 248 24.82 0.17 -15.93
CA LEU A 248 23.71 0.65 -15.12
C LEU A 248 24.13 0.87 -13.67
N ASN A 249 23.34 1.69 -12.98
CA ASN A 249 23.48 1.94 -11.56
C ASN A 249 22.29 1.41 -10.77
N PHE A 250 22.54 1.10 -9.50
CA PHE A 250 21.52 0.73 -8.52
C PHE A 250 21.68 1.55 -7.25
N LEU A 251 20.55 2.04 -6.71
CA LEU A 251 20.49 2.66 -5.39
C LEU A 251 19.30 2.10 -4.61
N ILE A 252 19.60 1.48 -3.46
CA ILE A 252 18.61 0.79 -2.62
C ILE A 252 18.40 1.59 -1.33
N LEU A 253 17.16 1.82 -0.93
CA LEU A 253 16.79 2.45 0.34
C LEU A 253 15.76 1.60 1.07
N GLY A 254 16.08 1.14 2.28
CA GLY A 254 15.15 0.33 3.06
C GLY A 254 15.79 -0.37 4.23
N SER A 255 14.97 -0.97 5.07
CA SER A 255 15.39 -1.81 6.21
C SER A 255 14.42 -2.98 6.39
N GLY A 256 14.85 -4.04 7.06
CA GLY A 256 14.06 -5.27 7.24
C GLY A 256 14.88 -6.42 7.79
N GLU A 257 14.94 -7.53 7.06
CA GLU A 257 15.57 -8.76 7.51
C GLU A 257 17.11 -8.65 7.46
N PRO A 258 17.84 -8.91 8.58
CA PRO A 258 19.29 -8.71 8.65
C PRO A 258 20.09 -9.48 7.60
N GLN A 259 19.62 -10.64 7.16
CA GLN A 259 20.31 -11.42 6.13
C GLN A 259 20.30 -10.71 4.77
N ILE A 260 19.16 -10.11 4.41
CA ILE A 260 18.99 -9.34 3.17
C ILE A 260 19.81 -8.05 3.24
N GLU A 261 19.75 -7.35 4.37
CA GLU A 261 20.54 -6.13 4.61
C GLU A 261 22.04 -6.38 4.45
N ASN A 262 22.57 -7.43 5.11
CA ASN A 262 23.98 -7.79 5.04
C ASN A 262 24.41 -8.17 3.62
N ALA A 263 23.58 -8.91 2.88
CA ALA A 263 23.86 -9.27 1.49
C ALA A 263 23.91 -8.03 0.58
N LEU A 264 23.00 -7.07 0.77
CA LEU A 264 23.01 -5.79 0.06
C LEU A 264 24.22 -4.94 0.42
N LEU A 265 24.62 -4.86 1.69
CA LEU A 265 25.81 -4.12 2.12
C LEU A 265 27.10 -4.71 1.52
N ALA A 266 27.19 -6.04 1.42
CA ALA A 266 28.37 -6.71 0.86
C ALA A 266 28.61 -6.34 -0.62
N LEU A 267 27.58 -5.95 -1.37
CA LEU A 267 27.72 -5.52 -2.77
C LEU A 267 28.39 -4.14 -2.92
N GLN A 268 28.31 -3.26 -1.92
CA GLN A 268 28.88 -1.90 -2.00
C GLN A 268 30.38 -1.91 -2.26
N ASN A 269 31.12 -2.73 -1.51
CA ASN A 269 32.57 -2.85 -1.65
C ASN A 269 32.98 -3.46 -2.99
N LYS A 270 32.08 -4.21 -3.64
CA LYS A 270 32.35 -4.93 -4.88
C LYS A 270 32.11 -4.07 -6.12
N TYR A 271 31.14 -3.17 -6.07
CA TYR A 271 30.64 -2.42 -7.23
C TYR A 271 30.63 -0.91 -6.98
N VAL A 272 31.75 -0.38 -6.48
CA VAL A 272 31.98 1.06 -6.33
C VAL A 272 31.79 1.76 -7.68
N GLY A 273 31.08 2.89 -7.70
CA GLY A 273 30.76 3.59 -8.95
C GLY A 273 29.40 3.23 -9.56
N TYR A 274 28.83 2.07 -9.18
CA TYR A 274 27.66 1.50 -9.85
C TYR A 274 26.55 1.05 -8.88
N TYR A 275 26.86 0.83 -7.61
CA TYR A 275 25.89 0.38 -6.63
C TYR A 275 26.08 1.05 -5.27
N ASN A 276 24.97 1.43 -4.64
CA ASN A 276 24.94 1.86 -3.25
C ASN A 276 23.63 1.40 -2.57
N SER A 277 23.67 1.26 -1.25
CA SER A 277 22.48 0.98 -0.44
C SER A 277 22.48 1.75 0.88
N GLN A 278 21.30 2.19 1.29
CA GLN A 278 21.08 2.89 2.54
C GLN A 278 20.12 2.07 3.39
N ILE A 279 20.67 1.37 4.39
CA ILE A 279 19.92 0.45 5.25
C ILE A 279 19.26 1.24 6.39
N THR A 280 18.23 2.00 6.06
CA THR A 280 17.52 2.88 6.98
C THR A 280 16.20 3.37 6.37
N TYR A 281 15.39 4.06 7.18
CA TYR A 281 14.30 4.90 6.71
C TYR A 281 14.81 6.34 6.51
N ASN A 282 14.61 6.89 5.31
CA ASN A 282 14.96 8.28 5.01
C ASN A 282 13.98 8.88 3.98
N GLU A 283 13.02 9.64 4.46
CA GLU A 283 11.98 10.28 3.63
C GLU A 283 12.56 11.27 2.63
N LYS A 284 13.46 12.16 3.07
CA LYS A 284 14.08 13.14 2.16
C LYS A 284 14.80 12.46 0.99
N LEU A 285 15.53 11.38 1.28
CA LEU A 285 16.22 10.61 0.25
C LEU A 285 15.23 9.88 -0.67
N SER A 286 14.12 9.34 -0.16
CA SER A 286 13.13 8.65 -1.00
C SER A 286 12.52 9.60 -2.04
N HIS A 287 12.17 10.83 -1.65
CA HIS A 287 11.70 11.87 -2.55
C HIS A 287 12.74 12.21 -3.64
N LEU A 288 13.99 12.42 -3.24
CA LEU A 288 15.07 12.70 -4.18
C LEU A 288 15.30 11.52 -5.14
N MET A 289 15.23 10.28 -4.65
CA MET A 289 15.31 9.07 -5.47
C MET A 289 14.18 9.02 -6.50
N TYR A 290 12.93 9.26 -6.13
CA TYR A 290 11.83 9.35 -7.11
C TYR A 290 12.04 10.47 -8.13
N ALA A 291 12.62 11.61 -7.71
CA ALA A 291 12.91 12.72 -8.63
C ALA A 291 14.05 12.43 -9.60
N GLY A 292 15.14 11.80 -9.13
CA GLY A 292 16.37 11.63 -9.91
C GLY A 292 16.52 10.29 -10.61
N ALA A 293 15.83 9.24 -10.19
CA ALA A 293 15.98 7.92 -10.80
C ALA A 293 15.36 7.83 -12.20
N ASP A 294 15.82 6.84 -12.96
CA ASP A 294 15.22 6.49 -14.25
C ASP A 294 14.14 5.44 -14.09
N PHE A 295 14.40 4.42 -13.26
CA PHE A 295 13.56 3.25 -13.07
C PHE A 295 13.36 2.93 -11.59
N LEU A 296 12.14 2.54 -11.21
CA LEU A 296 11.83 1.98 -9.89
C LEU A 296 11.56 0.48 -10.02
N LEU A 297 12.40 -0.37 -9.43
CA LEU A 297 12.21 -1.81 -9.41
C LEU A 297 11.31 -2.23 -8.24
N MET A 298 10.20 -2.91 -8.52
CA MET A 298 9.27 -3.45 -7.52
C MET A 298 8.94 -4.93 -7.80
N PRO A 299 9.76 -5.88 -7.34
CA PRO A 299 9.58 -7.31 -7.60
C PRO A 299 8.62 -8.00 -6.63
N SER A 300 7.77 -7.23 -5.93
CA SER A 300 6.91 -7.69 -4.83
C SER A 300 6.17 -8.99 -5.14
N ARG A 301 6.19 -9.94 -4.20
CA ARG A 301 5.36 -11.16 -4.25
C ARG A 301 3.91 -10.85 -3.94
N VAL A 302 3.68 -9.86 -3.06
CA VAL A 302 2.35 -9.38 -2.69
C VAL A 302 2.37 -7.86 -2.61
N GLU A 303 1.44 -7.20 -3.27
CA GLU A 303 1.29 -5.75 -3.26
C GLU A 303 -0.19 -5.34 -3.37
N PRO A 304 -0.94 -5.28 -2.25
CA PRO A 304 -2.37 -5.02 -2.27
C PRO A 304 -2.75 -3.78 -3.08
N CYS A 305 -1.99 -2.70 -2.92
CA CYS A 305 -2.07 -1.50 -3.76
C CYS A 305 -0.70 -1.14 -4.33
N GLY A 306 0.27 -0.94 -3.44
CA GLY A 306 1.53 -0.29 -3.79
C GLY A 306 1.33 1.23 -3.92
N LEU A 307 2.13 2.02 -3.20
CA LEU A 307 2.13 3.48 -3.35
C LEU A 307 3.36 3.98 -4.13
N ASN A 308 4.45 3.20 -4.10
CA ASN A 308 5.73 3.61 -4.66
C ASN A 308 5.70 3.78 -6.18
N GLN A 309 4.92 2.97 -6.90
CA GLN A 309 4.71 3.15 -8.33
C GLN A 309 3.94 4.43 -8.63
N LEU A 310 2.97 4.81 -7.79
CA LEU A 310 2.22 6.06 -7.94
C LEU A 310 3.13 7.28 -7.70
N TYR A 311 4.01 7.20 -6.69
CA TYR A 311 5.05 8.21 -6.47
C TYR A 311 6.02 8.28 -7.66
N ALA A 312 6.50 7.15 -8.16
CA ALA A 312 7.41 7.11 -9.31
C ALA A 312 6.78 7.72 -10.56
N MET A 313 5.55 7.34 -10.90
CA MET A 313 4.80 7.90 -12.02
C MET A 313 4.64 9.42 -11.88
N ARG A 314 4.27 9.89 -10.68
CA ARG A 314 4.12 11.32 -10.39
C ARG A 314 5.41 12.11 -10.60
N TYR A 315 6.56 11.50 -10.35
CA TYR A 315 7.88 12.12 -10.48
C TYR A 315 8.58 11.78 -11.81
N GLY A 316 7.93 11.07 -12.73
CA GLY A 316 8.52 10.74 -14.01
C GLY A 316 9.60 9.65 -13.95
N THR A 317 9.61 8.82 -12.91
CA THR A 317 10.43 7.61 -12.80
C THR A 317 9.63 6.39 -13.25
N VAL A 318 10.19 5.62 -14.18
CA VAL A 318 9.45 4.54 -14.85
C VAL A 318 9.34 3.34 -13.91
N PRO A 319 8.13 2.89 -13.56
CA PRO A 319 7.96 1.72 -12.71
C PRO A 319 8.28 0.44 -13.49
N VAL A 320 9.09 -0.43 -12.88
CA VAL A 320 9.45 -1.78 -13.34
C VAL A 320 8.91 -2.76 -12.30
N VAL A 321 7.74 -3.33 -12.57
CA VAL A 321 6.90 -3.96 -11.54
C VAL A 321 6.53 -5.39 -11.89
N ARG A 322 6.36 -6.22 -10.85
CA ARG A 322 5.65 -7.49 -11.04
C ARG A 322 4.14 -7.22 -11.13
N ARG A 323 3.42 -7.92 -12.02
CA ARG A 323 1.96 -7.90 -12.13
C ARG A 323 1.30 -8.63 -10.96
N THR A 324 1.17 -7.94 -9.83
CA THR A 324 0.45 -8.40 -8.64
C THR A 324 -0.31 -7.26 -7.97
N GLY A 325 -1.47 -7.59 -7.40
CA GLY A 325 -2.38 -6.68 -6.73
C GLY A 325 -2.51 -5.35 -7.46
N GLY A 326 -2.31 -4.24 -6.75
CA GLY A 326 -2.45 -2.91 -7.32
C GLY A 326 -1.37 -2.52 -8.32
N LEU A 327 -0.21 -3.18 -8.37
CA LEU A 327 0.79 -2.91 -9.42
C LEU A 327 0.24 -3.27 -10.80
N LYS A 328 -0.49 -4.38 -10.88
CA LYS A 328 -1.17 -4.81 -12.12
C LYS A 328 -2.23 -3.81 -12.57
N ASP A 329 -2.91 -3.17 -11.62
CA ASP A 329 -4.00 -2.23 -11.92
C ASP A 329 -3.49 -0.81 -12.26
N THR A 330 -2.30 -0.46 -11.79
CA THR A 330 -1.78 0.92 -11.86
C THR A 330 -0.67 1.10 -12.89
N VAL A 331 -0.03 0.03 -13.33
CA VAL A 331 1.08 0.08 -14.30
C VAL A 331 0.73 -0.72 -15.55
N LEU A 332 0.66 -0.02 -16.68
CA LEU A 332 0.44 -0.61 -17.99
C LEU A 332 1.78 -0.79 -18.71
N ASP A 333 2.04 -1.99 -19.21
CA ASP A 333 3.32 -2.32 -19.82
C ASP A 333 3.51 -1.59 -21.15
N ILE A 334 4.72 -1.12 -21.46
CA ILE A 334 5.03 -0.35 -22.68
C ILE A 334 4.69 -1.06 -24.00
N ASP A 335 4.58 -2.40 -23.99
CA ASP A 335 4.19 -3.20 -25.15
C ASP A 335 2.65 -3.24 -25.34
N GLU A 336 1.89 -2.76 -24.36
CA GLU A 336 0.44 -2.56 -24.43
C GLU A 336 0.10 -1.16 -24.99
N GLU A 337 -1.14 -1.01 -25.49
CA GLU A 337 -1.62 0.27 -26.01
C GLU A 337 -1.60 1.35 -24.91
N ASN A 338 -0.94 2.49 -25.17
CA ASN A 338 -0.73 3.57 -24.18
C ASN A 338 0.08 3.17 -22.93
N GLY A 339 0.86 2.09 -23.02
CA GLY A 339 1.75 1.63 -21.95
C GLY A 339 2.83 2.63 -21.55
N PHE A 340 3.18 2.63 -20.26
CA PHE A 340 4.11 3.61 -19.68
C PHE A 340 5.06 3.05 -18.59
N GLY A 341 4.92 1.78 -18.22
CA GLY A 341 5.82 1.09 -17.31
C GLY A 341 6.32 -0.22 -17.88
N LEU A 342 7.15 -0.93 -17.13
CA LEU A 342 7.64 -2.26 -17.49
C LEU A 342 7.06 -3.27 -16.51
N CYS A 343 6.44 -4.31 -17.03
CA CYS A 343 5.79 -5.33 -16.24
C CYS A 343 6.42 -6.71 -16.46
N PHE A 344 6.43 -7.53 -15.43
CA PHE A 344 6.80 -8.95 -15.48
C PHE A 344 5.92 -9.78 -14.55
N ASP A 345 5.91 -11.10 -14.67
CA ASP A 345 4.86 -11.93 -14.09
C ASP A 345 5.30 -12.65 -12.82
N TYR A 346 6.58 -13.04 -12.74
CA TYR A 346 7.10 -13.83 -11.63
C TYR A 346 8.14 -13.07 -10.82
N ALA A 347 8.08 -13.19 -9.49
CA ALA A 347 9.16 -12.77 -8.62
C ALA A 347 10.33 -13.78 -8.76
N SER A 348 11.07 -13.66 -9.86
CA SER A 348 12.16 -14.56 -10.25
C SER A 348 13.35 -13.73 -10.73
N LEU A 349 14.57 -14.28 -10.59
CA LEU A 349 15.78 -13.62 -11.10
C LEU A 349 15.71 -13.42 -12.62
N ILE A 350 15.16 -14.40 -13.34
CA ILE A 350 15.04 -14.38 -14.80
C ILE A 350 14.13 -13.23 -15.26
N ASP A 351 12.96 -13.09 -14.65
CA ASP A 351 12.00 -12.02 -14.99
C ASP A 351 12.58 -10.64 -14.66
N ILE A 352 13.28 -10.51 -13.53
CA ILE A 352 13.96 -9.27 -13.14
C ILE A 352 15.05 -8.92 -14.17
N ASP A 353 15.88 -9.88 -14.56
CA ASP A 353 16.96 -9.67 -15.54
C ASP A 353 16.40 -9.27 -16.92
N ILE A 354 15.35 -9.95 -17.40
CA ILE A 354 14.65 -9.59 -18.65
C ILE A 354 14.07 -8.17 -18.56
N SER A 355 13.48 -7.80 -17.41
CA SER A 355 12.91 -6.47 -17.21
C SER A 355 13.98 -5.38 -17.16
N ILE A 356 15.14 -5.66 -16.58
CA ILE A 356 16.30 -4.78 -16.62
C ILE A 356 16.76 -4.60 -18.08
N GLN A 357 16.86 -5.67 -18.87
CA GLN A 357 17.20 -5.55 -20.29
C GLN A 357 16.25 -4.61 -21.03
N ARG A 358 14.93 -4.81 -20.88
CA ARG A 358 13.89 -3.96 -21.49
C ARG A 358 14.02 -2.50 -21.05
N ALA A 359 14.35 -2.26 -19.77
CA ALA A 359 14.62 -0.93 -19.25
C ALA A 359 15.87 -0.29 -19.88
N LEU A 360 16.94 -1.04 -20.12
CA LEU A 360 18.13 -0.52 -20.83
C LEU A 360 17.81 -0.14 -22.28
N GLU A 361 17.04 -0.97 -22.98
CA GLU A 361 16.57 -0.69 -24.35
C GLU A 361 15.73 0.59 -24.39
N LEU A 362 14.76 0.71 -23.48
CA LEU A 362 13.94 1.89 -23.32
C LEU A 362 14.75 3.14 -22.94
N PHE A 363 15.76 3.02 -22.07
CA PHE A 363 16.63 4.13 -21.71
C PHE A 363 17.42 4.66 -22.92
N ASN A 364 17.79 3.79 -23.85
CA ASN A 364 18.49 4.17 -25.08
C ASN A 364 17.55 4.86 -26.10
N ASP A 365 16.27 4.49 -26.13
CA ASP A 365 15.24 5.22 -26.88
C ASP A 365 14.78 6.48 -26.12
N LYS A 366 15.56 7.56 -26.25
CA LYS A 366 15.26 8.85 -25.60
C LYS A 366 13.90 9.43 -25.99
N LYS A 367 13.41 9.15 -27.20
CA LYS A 367 12.12 9.64 -27.67
C LYS A 367 11.00 8.92 -26.93
N LYS A 368 11.02 7.57 -26.95
CA LYS A 368 10.02 6.76 -26.24
C LYS A 368 10.06 7.01 -24.74
N MET A 369 11.25 7.09 -24.13
CA MET A 369 11.41 7.41 -22.70
C MET A 369 10.77 8.76 -22.34
N LYS A 370 10.92 9.78 -23.20
CA LYS A 370 10.31 11.09 -22.98
C LYS A 370 8.79 11.01 -23.06
N GLU A 371 8.25 10.28 -24.05
CA GLU A 371 6.81 10.10 -24.26
C GLU A 371 6.16 9.39 -23.06
N ILE A 372 6.67 8.23 -22.64
CA ILE A 372 6.07 7.47 -21.53
C ILE A 372 6.13 8.24 -20.20
N ARG A 373 7.22 9.00 -19.96
CA ARG A 373 7.36 9.81 -18.75
C ARG A 373 6.29 10.89 -18.69
N LYS A 374 6.01 11.53 -19.82
CA LYS A 374 4.93 12.51 -19.91
C LYS A 374 3.59 11.84 -19.63
N THR A 375 3.30 10.73 -20.31
CA THR A 375 2.05 9.97 -20.12
C THR A 375 1.81 9.64 -18.65
N MET A 376 2.78 9.03 -17.96
CA MET A 376 2.56 8.61 -16.58
C MET A 376 2.48 9.77 -15.57
N MET A 377 3.15 10.90 -15.83
CA MET A 377 3.04 12.10 -14.99
C MET A 377 1.69 12.83 -15.16
N GLU A 378 0.99 12.62 -16.29
CA GLU A 378 -0.35 13.17 -16.56
C GLU A 378 -1.48 12.39 -15.88
N ILE A 379 -1.23 11.15 -15.44
CA ILE A 379 -2.23 10.30 -14.78
C ILE A 379 -2.55 10.86 -13.39
N ASP A 380 -3.83 11.17 -13.17
CA ASP A 380 -4.34 11.61 -11.87
C ASP A 380 -4.53 10.41 -10.92
N ASN A 381 -3.54 10.22 -10.06
CA ASN A 381 -3.53 9.25 -8.97
C ASN A 381 -3.80 9.92 -7.60
N SER A 382 -4.44 11.09 -7.57
CA SER A 382 -4.72 11.81 -6.33
C SER A 382 -5.83 11.17 -5.50
N TRP A 383 -5.88 11.51 -4.22
CA TRP A 383 -7.02 11.14 -3.37
C TRP A 383 -8.36 11.67 -3.87
N THR A 384 -8.40 12.78 -4.62
CA THR A 384 -9.64 13.30 -5.22
C THR A 384 -10.23 12.30 -6.20
N ALA A 385 -9.40 11.69 -7.06
CA ALA A 385 -9.83 10.68 -8.01
C ALA A 385 -10.34 9.41 -7.30
N SER A 386 -9.61 8.94 -6.28
CA SER A 386 -10.00 7.78 -5.48
C SER A 386 -11.29 8.02 -4.66
N ALA A 387 -11.42 9.21 -4.04
CA ALA A 387 -12.57 9.58 -3.22
C ALA A 387 -13.90 9.52 -3.98
N GLN A 388 -13.90 9.82 -5.29
CA GLN A 388 -15.10 9.72 -6.11
C GLN A 388 -15.65 8.28 -6.21
N GLN A 389 -14.77 7.28 -6.17
CA GLN A 389 -15.16 5.87 -6.14
C GLN A 389 -15.75 5.49 -4.77
N TYR A 390 -15.13 5.96 -3.68
CA TYR A 390 -15.69 5.80 -2.33
C TYR A 390 -17.06 6.46 -2.18
N LEU A 391 -17.27 7.67 -2.73
CA LEU A 391 -18.59 8.31 -2.74
C LEU A 391 -19.64 7.47 -3.47
N THR A 392 -19.26 6.86 -4.59
CA THR A 392 -20.15 5.92 -5.32
C THR A 392 -20.51 4.72 -4.44
N LEU A 393 -19.52 4.15 -3.76
CA LEU A 393 -19.72 3.03 -2.83
C LEU A 393 -20.65 3.42 -1.67
N TYR A 394 -20.41 4.55 -1.01
CA TYR A 394 -21.26 5.03 0.10
C TYR A 394 -22.70 5.28 -0.33
N ASN A 395 -22.91 5.91 -1.49
CA ASN A 395 -24.25 6.13 -2.02
C ASN A 395 -24.98 4.80 -2.31
N SER A 396 -24.26 3.77 -2.74
CA SER A 396 -24.86 2.46 -3.04
C SER A 396 -25.41 1.73 -1.80
N VAL A 397 -24.80 1.94 -0.63
CA VAL A 397 -25.24 1.29 0.63
C VAL A 397 -26.31 2.08 1.39
N GLN A 398 -26.46 3.37 1.10
CA GLN A 398 -27.48 4.23 1.70
C GLN A 398 -28.87 4.08 1.06
N GLN A 399 -28.96 3.63 -0.19
CA GLN A 399 -30.22 3.50 -0.93
C GLN A 399 -31.02 2.22 -0.60
N LYS A 400 -30.85 1.66 0.61
CA LYS A 400 -31.49 0.41 1.04
C LYS A 400 -32.94 0.56 1.48
#